data_AF-A0A514XNN0-F1
#
_entry.id   AF-A0A514XNN0-F1
#
_cell.length_a   1.000
_cell.length_b   1.000
_cell.length_c   1.000
_cell.angle_alpha   90.00
_cell.angle_beta   90.00
_cell.angle_gamma   90.00
#
_symmetry.space_group_name_H-M   'P 1'
#
loop_
_entity.id
_entity.type
_entity.pdbx_description
1 polymer ?
#
loop_
_entity_poly.entity_id
_entity_poly.type
_entity_poly.pdbx_seq_one_letter_code
_entity_poly.pdbx_strand_id
1 'polypeptide(L)'
;MNKIAVFLLSCLTSFSAFGFWDLNDVSYLMPLPRKVGQDQLLSLKSNGAGGPILPVRFMDTIPPLSPVMTQDQTNEALRVVAMRIDPCFPLPTPQNCQRQLRLVWQPLEEGRFKSQTIDAALHSFYVLTDEEFMSLLNDLQAWKYKYQMNTTGLPLQVHPVWAHVQENHPSITDFNNIVLKYAGLKNLSRVTAMVLRGAGDMWAFGGFDVKGGKLQMFKIHRTDRAAQAFINRAVPADHFDQGMISPAPAGDDTINKIVVNSANLQTGNEELIRKEVFAAYRIENPKIFHAENMDCVSCHVAQTARDWAFKKRADINYTDLFQTASYQNAKYNMQNVTPILGHTQNIRAFGYFIENVAISQRVINESAEVADIINQFVSAQR
;
A
#
# COMPACT_ATOMS: atom_id res chain seq x y z
N MET A 1 31.93 33.28 -56.18
CA MET A 1 31.67 33.94 -54.88
C MET A 1 30.62 33.11 -54.16
N ASN A 2 31.04 32.29 -53.20
CA ASN A 2 30.21 31.29 -52.50
C ASN A 2 29.42 31.92 -51.36
N LYS A 3 28.11 31.63 -51.27
CA LYS A 3 27.26 31.92 -50.11
C LYS A 3 27.04 30.62 -49.35
N ILE A 4 27.57 30.54 -48.12
CA ILE A 4 27.31 29.47 -47.16
C ILE A 4 26.20 29.97 -46.23
N ALA A 5 25.06 29.27 -46.23
CA ALA A 5 23.96 29.50 -45.29
C ALA A 5 24.16 28.59 -44.07
N VAL A 6 24.37 29.19 -42.90
CA VAL A 6 24.46 28.49 -41.61
C VAL A 6 23.06 28.39 -41.02
N PHE A 7 22.51 27.17 -40.96
CA PHE A 7 21.30 26.86 -40.21
C PHE A 7 21.67 26.66 -38.74
N LEU A 8 21.35 27.65 -37.89
CA LEU A 8 21.41 27.52 -36.44
C LEU A 8 20.16 26.76 -35.98
N LEU A 9 20.33 25.46 -35.73
CA LEU A 9 19.31 24.61 -35.12
C LEU A 9 19.30 24.89 -33.61
N SER A 10 18.47 25.82 -33.17
CA SER A 10 18.23 26.06 -31.74
C SER A 10 17.42 24.89 -31.15
N CYS A 11 18.11 23.93 -30.56
CA CYS A 11 17.50 22.95 -29.65
C CYS A 11 16.97 23.69 -28.42
N LEU A 12 15.70 24.12 -28.49
CA LEU A 12 14.94 24.53 -27.32
C LEU A 12 14.67 23.26 -26.49
N THR A 13 15.54 22.98 -25.53
CA THR A 13 15.25 22.03 -24.47
C THR A 13 14.19 22.65 -23.57
N SER A 14 12.93 22.30 -23.81
CA SER A 14 11.82 22.64 -22.92
C SER A 14 12.07 21.96 -21.57
N PHE A 15 12.66 22.71 -20.62
CA PHE A 15 12.71 22.29 -19.23
C PHE A 15 11.30 22.39 -18.67
N SER A 16 10.57 21.27 -18.69
CA SER A 16 9.31 21.15 -17.97
C SER A 16 9.59 21.32 -16.49
N ALA A 17 9.13 22.43 -15.90
CA ALA A 17 9.14 22.58 -14.45
C ALA A 17 8.26 21.50 -13.84
N PHE A 18 8.86 20.44 -13.29
CA PHE A 18 8.13 19.45 -12.51
C PHE A 18 7.29 20.13 -11.41
N GLY A 19 6.06 19.69 -11.24
CA GLY A 19 5.24 20.10 -10.11
C GLY A 19 5.80 19.55 -8.80
N PHE A 20 5.37 20.13 -7.68
CA PHE A 20 5.56 19.52 -6.37
C PHE A 20 4.78 18.20 -6.30
N TRP A 21 5.43 17.15 -5.80
CA TRP A 21 4.83 15.82 -5.59
C TRP A 21 4.23 15.75 -4.18
N ASP A 22 2.95 15.38 -4.10
CA ASP A 22 2.19 15.19 -2.86
C ASP A 22 1.83 13.71 -2.62
N LEU A 23 1.12 13.39 -1.53
CA LEU A 23 0.80 12.02 -1.13
C LEU A 23 0.07 11.23 -2.23
N ASN A 24 -0.90 11.88 -2.88
CA ASN A 24 -1.67 11.28 -3.98
C ASN A 24 -0.85 11.15 -5.28
N ASP A 25 0.31 11.82 -5.41
CA ASP A 25 1.18 11.67 -6.58
C ASP A 25 2.17 10.52 -6.43
N VAL A 26 2.19 9.85 -5.27
CA VAL A 26 3.10 8.73 -5.01
C VAL A 26 2.38 7.46 -4.56
N SER A 27 1.13 7.60 -4.12
CA SER A 27 0.20 6.53 -3.78
C SER A 27 -1.14 6.79 -4.45
N TYR A 28 -1.48 5.94 -5.42
CA TYR A 28 -2.62 6.08 -6.29
C TYR A 28 -3.66 5.02 -5.92
N LEU A 29 -4.73 5.42 -5.24
CA LEU A 29 -5.88 4.55 -4.99
C LEU A 29 -6.92 4.74 -6.10
N MET A 30 -7.20 3.67 -6.83
CA MET A 30 -8.16 3.65 -7.94
C MET A 30 -9.59 3.50 -7.39
N PRO A 31 -10.62 4.10 -8.02
CA PRO A 31 -12.00 3.90 -7.59
C PRO A 31 -12.45 2.45 -7.82
N LEU A 32 -13.32 1.93 -6.95
CA LEU A 32 -14.01 0.68 -7.24
C LEU A 32 -15.01 0.88 -8.39
N PRO A 33 -15.12 -0.09 -9.33
CA PRO A 33 -16.15 -0.07 -10.36
C PRO A 33 -17.54 -0.29 -9.74
N ARG A 34 -18.62 0.13 -10.41
CA ARG A 34 -19.98 -0.22 -9.97
C ARG A 34 -20.31 -1.67 -10.28
N LYS A 35 -19.76 -2.23 -11.36
CA LYS A 35 -19.99 -3.63 -11.77
C LYS A 35 -18.69 -4.37 -11.99
N VAL A 36 -18.62 -5.59 -11.46
CA VAL A 36 -17.49 -6.49 -11.69
C VAL A 36 -17.42 -6.87 -13.16
N GLY A 37 -16.22 -6.87 -13.75
CA GLY A 37 -16.00 -7.29 -15.13
C GLY A 37 -16.35 -6.25 -16.19
N GLN A 38 -16.89 -5.09 -15.81
CA GLN A 38 -17.05 -3.90 -16.67
C GLN A 38 -16.09 -2.79 -16.27
N ASP A 39 -14.99 -3.16 -15.60
CA ASP A 39 -14.01 -2.26 -15.06
C ASP A 39 -12.83 -2.07 -16.03
N GLN A 40 -12.22 -0.90 -15.96
CA GLN A 40 -10.96 -0.62 -16.66
C GLN A 40 -9.75 -0.99 -15.81
N LEU A 41 -9.89 -1.68 -14.68
CA LEU A 41 -8.74 -1.98 -13.82
C LEU A 41 -7.87 -3.08 -14.43
N LEU A 42 -6.58 -3.06 -14.12
CA LEU A 42 -5.66 -4.11 -14.56
C LEU A 42 -6.02 -5.45 -13.90
N SER A 43 -5.86 -6.54 -14.62
CA SER A 43 -6.18 -7.91 -14.17
C SER A 43 -5.00 -8.85 -14.40
N LEU A 44 -5.14 -10.13 -14.02
CA LEU A 44 -4.15 -11.16 -14.34
C LEU A 44 -3.94 -11.37 -15.85
N LYS A 45 -4.88 -10.93 -16.69
CA LYS A 45 -4.78 -10.99 -18.16
C LYS A 45 -3.97 -9.83 -18.74
N SER A 46 -3.65 -8.81 -17.95
CA SER A 46 -2.91 -7.63 -18.40
C SER A 46 -1.43 -7.97 -18.67
N ASN A 47 -0.94 -7.50 -19.81
CA ASN A 47 0.47 -7.67 -20.22
C ASN A 47 1.17 -6.31 -20.22
N GLY A 48 2.35 -6.27 -19.61
CA GLY A 48 3.21 -5.10 -19.60
C GLY A 48 4.64 -5.46 -19.97
N ALA A 49 5.61 -4.87 -19.29
CA ALA A 49 7.04 -5.01 -19.59
C ALA A 49 7.52 -6.47 -19.61
N GLY A 50 7.70 -7.03 -20.82
CA GLY A 50 8.20 -8.39 -21.03
C GLY A 50 7.24 -9.52 -20.64
N GLY A 51 5.94 -9.26 -20.57
CA GLY A 51 4.92 -10.31 -20.38
C GLY A 51 3.82 -9.94 -19.39
N PRO A 52 3.12 -10.92 -18.79
CA PRO A 52 2.03 -10.67 -17.86
C PRO A 52 2.54 -9.91 -16.64
N ILE A 53 1.75 -8.95 -16.15
CA ILE A 53 2.14 -8.19 -14.95
C ILE A 53 2.13 -9.05 -13.69
N LEU A 54 1.25 -10.06 -13.62
CA LEU A 54 1.27 -11.10 -12.60
C LEU A 54 0.89 -12.43 -13.28
N PRO A 55 1.85 -13.36 -13.48
CA PRO A 55 1.56 -14.63 -14.13
C PRO A 55 0.52 -15.45 -13.37
N VAL A 56 -0.53 -15.93 -14.05
CA VAL A 56 -1.57 -16.78 -13.44
C VAL A 56 -0.98 -18.01 -12.75
N ARG A 57 0.10 -18.62 -13.30
CA ARG A 57 0.80 -19.75 -12.69
C ARG A 57 1.36 -19.48 -11.27
N PHE A 58 1.55 -18.22 -10.90
CA PHE A 58 1.96 -17.87 -9.54
C PHE A 58 0.83 -18.07 -8.53
N MET A 59 -0.41 -17.97 -9.00
CA MET A 59 -1.58 -18.24 -8.19
C MET A 59 -1.68 -19.71 -7.79
N ASP A 60 -1.08 -20.63 -8.54
CA ASP A 60 -1.01 -22.06 -8.18
C ASP A 60 -0.08 -22.32 -6.97
N THR A 61 0.84 -21.39 -6.69
CA THR A 61 1.76 -21.48 -5.54
C THR A 61 1.24 -20.70 -4.33
N ILE A 62 0.48 -19.64 -4.56
CA ILE A 62 -0.10 -18.82 -3.50
C ILE A 62 -1.31 -19.57 -2.94
N PRO A 63 -1.44 -19.72 -1.60
CA PRO A 63 -2.63 -20.31 -1.00
C PRO A 63 -3.91 -19.58 -1.47
N PRO A 64 -5.07 -20.26 -1.62
CA PRO A 64 -6.31 -19.62 -2.07
C PRO A 64 -6.59 -18.32 -1.31
N LEU A 65 -6.99 -17.24 -1.96
CA LEU A 65 -7.03 -15.94 -1.27
C LEU A 65 -8.14 -15.85 -0.22
N SER A 66 -9.26 -16.53 -0.43
CA SER A 66 -10.43 -16.48 0.44
C SER A 66 -11.20 -17.79 0.40
N PRO A 67 -11.88 -18.22 1.48
CA PRO A 67 -12.69 -19.42 1.47
C PRO A 67 -13.98 -19.29 0.63
N VAL A 68 -14.38 -18.06 0.27
CA VAL A 68 -15.64 -17.80 -0.47
C VAL A 68 -15.47 -17.77 -1.98
N MET A 69 -14.25 -17.93 -2.49
CA MET A 69 -13.96 -17.99 -3.92
C MET A 69 -13.09 -19.19 -4.26
N THR A 70 -13.38 -19.85 -5.38
CA THR A 70 -12.46 -20.80 -6.00
C THR A 70 -11.24 -20.07 -6.58
N GLN A 71 -10.21 -20.84 -6.94
CA GLN A 71 -9.03 -20.29 -7.59
C GLN A 71 -9.37 -19.61 -8.93
N ASP A 72 -10.23 -20.22 -9.74
CA ASP A 72 -10.65 -19.66 -11.04
C ASP A 72 -11.47 -18.38 -10.87
N GLN A 73 -12.40 -18.36 -9.89
CA GLN A 73 -13.14 -17.14 -9.54
C GLN A 73 -12.20 -16.03 -9.09
N THR A 74 -11.22 -16.37 -8.24
CA THR A 74 -10.18 -15.42 -7.82
C THR A 74 -9.39 -14.88 -9.01
N ASN A 75 -8.97 -15.75 -9.93
CA ASN A 75 -8.18 -15.37 -11.10
C ASN A 75 -8.94 -14.40 -12.02
N GLU A 76 -10.26 -14.58 -12.17
CA GLU A 76 -11.12 -13.70 -12.95
C GLU A 76 -11.50 -12.40 -12.22
N ALA A 77 -11.57 -12.44 -10.88
CA ALA A 77 -11.99 -11.32 -10.04
C ALA A 77 -10.84 -10.39 -9.60
N LEU A 78 -9.60 -10.86 -9.61
CA LEU A 78 -8.46 -10.11 -9.08
C LEU A 78 -8.17 -8.87 -9.94
N ARG A 79 -8.17 -7.69 -9.32
CA ARG A 79 -7.86 -6.41 -9.96
C ARG A 79 -6.79 -5.63 -9.21
N VAL A 80 -6.02 -4.83 -9.94
CA VAL A 80 -5.19 -3.78 -9.36
C VAL A 80 -6.10 -2.65 -8.90
N VAL A 81 -6.13 -2.40 -7.60
CA VAL A 81 -6.94 -1.33 -6.99
C VAL A 81 -6.10 -0.16 -6.51
N ALA A 82 -4.78 -0.34 -6.40
CA ALA A 82 -3.87 0.74 -6.06
C ALA A 82 -2.46 0.52 -6.60
N MET A 83 -1.72 1.61 -6.70
CA MET A 83 -0.31 1.64 -7.10
C MET A 83 0.48 2.54 -6.15
N ARG A 84 1.72 2.16 -5.85
CA ARG A 84 2.69 3.01 -5.14
C ARG A 84 4.00 3.05 -5.90
N ILE A 85 4.66 4.20 -5.88
CA ILE A 85 6.05 4.34 -6.36
C ILE A 85 6.96 4.43 -5.14
N ASP A 86 8.10 3.74 -5.19
CA ASP A 86 9.10 3.80 -4.13
C ASP A 86 10.44 4.20 -4.78
N PRO A 87 10.98 5.42 -4.58
CA PRO A 87 12.29 5.85 -5.07
C PRO A 87 13.44 5.08 -4.41
N CYS A 88 13.14 4.38 -3.33
CA CYS A 88 14.08 3.58 -2.58
C CYS A 88 13.32 2.50 -1.80
N PHE A 89 13.72 1.25 -1.91
CA PHE A 89 13.15 0.15 -1.13
C PHE A 89 14.27 -0.78 -0.65
N PRO A 90 14.32 -1.10 0.66
CA PRO A 90 13.56 -0.47 1.74
C PRO A 90 14.10 0.91 2.15
N LEU A 91 13.22 1.90 2.31
CA LEU A 91 13.56 3.13 3.05
C LEU A 91 13.82 2.82 4.52
N PRO A 92 14.80 3.47 5.20
CA PRO A 92 15.70 4.50 4.70
C PRO A 92 17.11 3.99 4.28
N THR A 93 17.30 2.69 4.03
CA THR A 93 18.66 2.13 3.89
C THR A 93 19.30 2.44 2.53
N PRO A 94 20.39 3.25 2.46
CA PRO A 94 20.95 3.68 1.17
C PRO A 94 21.69 2.56 0.43
N GLN A 95 22.27 1.60 1.14
CA GLN A 95 23.18 0.62 0.56
C GLN A 95 22.51 -0.42 -0.36
N ASN A 96 21.19 -0.60 -0.23
CA ASN A 96 20.40 -1.54 -1.04
C ASN A 96 19.15 -0.87 -1.62
N CYS A 97 19.26 0.43 -1.91
CA CYS A 97 18.15 1.25 -2.38
C CYS A 97 17.69 0.80 -3.77
N GLN A 98 16.52 0.14 -3.84
CA GLN A 98 15.91 -0.26 -5.11
C GLN A 98 14.73 0.64 -5.45
N ARG A 99 14.77 1.27 -6.61
CA ARG A 99 13.61 1.96 -7.19
C ARG A 99 12.62 0.92 -7.64
N GLN A 100 11.36 1.09 -7.28
CA GLN A 100 10.33 0.12 -7.65
C GLN A 100 8.95 0.73 -7.80
N LEU A 101 8.12 0.01 -8.54
CA LEU A 101 6.69 0.18 -8.63
C LEU A 101 6.03 -0.96 -7.85
N ARG A 102 5.02 -0.65 -7.03
CA ARG A 102 4.25 -1.65 -6.28
C ARG A 102 2.79 -1.57 -6.67
N LEU A 103 2.18 -2.71 -6.96
CA LEU A 103 0.74 -2.82 -7.24
C LEU A 103 0.05 -3.55 -6.10
N VAL A 104 -1.16 -3.08 -5.77
CA VAL A 104 -2.05 -3.71 -4.79
C VAL A 104 -3.20 -4.36 -5.52
N TRP A 105 -3.41 -5.65 -5.24
CA TRP A 105 -4.41 -6.48 -5.88
C TRP A 105 -5.48 -6.88 -4.88
N GLN A 106 -6.75 -6.75 -5.24
CA GLN A 106 -7.87 -7.25 -4.45
C GLN A 106 -8.88 -7.97 -5.35
N PRO A 107 -9.43 -9.12 -4.93
CA PRO A 107 -10.54 -9.75 -5.64
C PRO A 107 -11.79 -8.88 -5.49
N LEU A 108 -12.47 -8.62 -6.61
CA LEU A 108 -13.74 -7.91 -6.62
C LEU A 108 -14.92 -8.89 -6.66
N GLU A 109 -16.00 -8.55 -5.96
CA GLU A 109 -17.27 -9.26 -6.03
C GLU A 109 -18.44 -8.26 -6.15
N GLU A 110 -19.60 -8.77 -6.55
CA GLU A 110 -20.81 -7.97 -6.61
C GLU A 110 -21.28 -7.63 -5.19
N GLY A 111 -21.33 -6.34 -4.87
CA GLY A 111 -22.00 -5.84 -3.67
C GLY A 111 -23.46 -5.45 -3.95
N ARG A 112 -24.15 -4.97 -2.92
CA ARG A 112 -25.59 -4.62 -3.02
C ARG A 112 -25.87 -3.49 -4.02
N PHE A 113 -24.96 -2.52 -4.15
CA PHE A 113 -25.16 -1.32 -4.97
C PHE A 113 -23.98 -1.02 -5.91
N LYS A 114 -22.78 -1.49 -5.59
CA LYS A 114 -21.54 -1.33 -6.36
C LYS A 114 -20.66 -2.55 -6.09
N SER A 115 -19.56 -2.70 -6.84
CA SER A 115 -18.59 -3.74 -6.51
C SER A 115 -17.97 -3.48 -5.13
N GLN A 116 -17.56 -4.55 -4.49
CA GLN A 116 -16.83 -4.53 -3.24
C GLN A 116 -15.61 -5.45 -3.34
N THR A 117 -14.66 -5.29 -2.43
CA THR A 117 -13.49 -6.17 -2.33
C THR A 117 -13.71 -7.27 -1.33
N ILE A 118 -13.25 -8.48 -1.66
CA ILE A 118 -13.08 -9.55 -0.68
C ILE A 118 -11.93 -9.20 0.26
N ASP A 119 -12.02 -9.70 1.50
CA ASP A 119 -11.03 -9.44 2.53
C ASP A 119 -9.67 -10.18 2.37
N ALA A 120 -9.14 -10.24 1.14
CA ALA A 120 -7.80 -10.69 0.80
C ALA A 120 -7.05 -9.66 -0.07
N ALA A 121 -5.72 -9.76 -0.17
CA ALA A 121 -4.93 -8.95 -1.11
C ALA A 121 -3.61 -9.62 -1.52
N LEU A 122 -3.09 -9.19 -2.66
CA LEU A 122 -1.68 -9.38 -3.02
C LEU A 122 -0.99 -8.03 -3.19
N HIS A 123 0.32 -8.01 -3.00
CA HIS A 123 1.17 -6.95 -3.53
C HIS A 123 2.18 -7.56 -4.51
N SER A 124 2.39 -6.91 -5.65
CA SER A 124 3.48 -7.24 -6.57
C SER A 124 4.46 -6.08 -6.69
N PHE A 125 5.74 -6.41 -6.83
CA PHE A 125 6.85 -5.45 -6.77
C PHE A 125 7.66 -5.55 -8.07
N TYR A 126 7.89 -4.42 -8.72
CA TYR A 126 8.61 -4.33 -9.99
C TYR A 126 9.82 -3.41 -9.83
N VAL A 127 11.02 -3.96 -9.96
CA VAL A 127 12.26 -3.18 -9.84
C VAL A 127 12.45 -2.35 -11.10
N LEU A 128 12.88 -1.10 -10.93
CA LEU A 128 13.11 -0.16 -12.02
C LEU A 128 14.57 0.27 -12.03
N THR A 129 15.14 0.44 -13.21
CA THR A 129 16.40 1.20 -13.34
C THR A 129 16.18 2.67 -13.03
N ASP A 130 17.25 3.43 -12.89
CA ASP A 130 17.20 4.87 -12.65
C ASP A 130 16.51 5.60 -13.81
N GLU A 131 16.78 5.18 -15.04
CA GLU A 131 16.17 5.72 -16.26
C GLU A 131 14.70 5.35 -16.37
N GLU A 132 14.34 4.09 -16.07
CA GLU A 132 12.95 3.63 -16.05
C GLU A 132 12.14 4.40 -14.99
N PHE A 133 12.71 4.61 -13.80
CA PHE A 133 12.08 5.37 -12.73
C PHE A 133 11.88 6.84 -13.09
N MET A 134 12.91 7.50 -13.66
CA MET A 134 12.78 8.88 -14.14
C MET A 134 11.70 9.00 -15.22
N SER A 135 11.65 8.03 -16.13
CA SER A 135 10.64 8.00 -17.19
C SER A 135 9.23 7.80 -16.61
N LEU A 136 9.08 6.97 -15.59
CA LEU A 136 7.83 6.80 -14.85
C LEU A 136 7.37 8.12 -14.23
N LEU A 137 8.26 8.85 -13.54
CA LEU A 137 7.93 10.15 -12.95
C LEU A 137 7.48 11.16 -14.02
N ASN A 138 8.15 11.20 -15.17
CA ASN A 138 7.77 12.05 -16.30
C ASN A 138 6.38 11.71 -16.83
N ASP A 139 6.10 10.42 -17.05
CA ASP A 139 4.82 9.97 -17.58
C ASP A 139 3.67 10.28 -16.59
N LEU A 140 3.88 10.06 -15.29
CA LEU A 140 2.90 10.38 -14.24
C LEU A 140 2.65 11.89 -14.13
N GLN A 141 3.69 12.71 -14.23
CA GLN A 141 3.57 14.16 -14.24
C GLN A 141 2.81 14.67 -15.48
N ALA A 142 3.10 14.09 -16.65
CA ALA A 142 2.40 14.39 -17.90
C ALA A 142 0.92 13.98 -17.83
N TRP A 143 0.63 12.82 -17.23
CA TRP A 143 -0.74 12.36 -16.97
C TRP A 143 -1.49 13.33 -16.04
N LYS A 144 -0.89 13.73 -14.92
CA LYS A 144 -1.47 14.71 -13.99
C LYS A 144 -1.76 16.04 -14.68
N TYR A 145 -0.83 16.52 -15.52
CA TYR A 145 -1.00 17.75 -16.30
C TYR A 145 -2.13 17.63 -17.34
N LYS A 146 -2.21 16.51 -18.06
CA LYS A 146 -3.27 16.24 -19.05
C LYS A 146 -4.67 16.35 -18.44
N TYR A 147 -4.83 15.91 -17.21
CA TYR A 147 -6.12 15.95 -16.48
C TYR A 147 -6.26 17.15 -15.55
N GLN A 148 -5.34 18.13 -15.62
CA GLN A 148 -5.41 19.40 -14.88
C GLN A 148 -5.60 19.23 -13.37
N MET A 149 -4.99 18.20 -12.77
CA MET A 149 -5.20 17.90 -11.36
C MET A 149 -4.16 18.56 -10.45
N ASN A 150 -4.64 19.29 -9.44
CA ASN A 150 -3.84 19.73 -8.31
C ASN A 150 -4.11 18.87 -7.06
N THR A 151 -3.10 18.14 -6.61
CA THR A 151 -3.15 17.27 -5.42
C THR A 151 -2.53 17.91 -4.18
N THR A 152 -1.99 19.13 -4.29
CA THR A 152 -1.23 19.80 -3.23
C THR A 152 -2.07 20.00 -1.97
N GLY A 153 -1.57 19.55 -0.82
CA GLY A 153 -2.20 19.69 0.49
C GLY A 153 -3.43 18.82 0.73
N LEU A 154 -3.78 17.93 -0.22
CA LEU A 154 -4.88 17.00 -0.03
C LEU A 154 -4.43 15.80 0.81
N PRO A 155 -5.29 15.28 1.70
CA PRO A 155 -4.99 14.03 2.38
C PRO A 155 -4.92 12.88 1.37
N LEU A 156 -4.22 11.80 1.71
CA LEU A 156 -4.20 10.60 0.86
C LEU A 156 -5.60 9.99 0.79
N GLN A 157 -6.12 9.78 -0.42
CA GLN A 157 -7.48 9.31 -0.67
C GLN A 157 -7.59 8.60 -2.03
N VAL A 158 -8.80 8.26 -2.48
CA VAL A 158 -9.03 7.91 -3.90
C VAL A 158 -8.51 9.06 -4.75
N HIS A 159 -7.64 8.75 -5.72
CA HIS A 159 -6.88 9.78 -6.41
C HIS A 159 -7.82 10.86 -6.97
N PRO A 160 -7.56 12.17 -6.74
CA PRO A 160 -8.49 13.25 -7.09
C PRO A 160 -8.92 13.30 -8.56
N VAL A 161 -8.05 12.87 -9.50
CA VAL A 161 -8.41 12.68 -10.93
C VAL A 161 -9.62 11.78 -11.11
N TRP A 162 -9.86 10.81 -10.22
CA TRP A 162 -10.92 9.83 -10.32
C TRP A 162 -12.07 10.04 -9.34
N ALA A 163 -11.90 10.88 -8.31
CA ALA A 163 -12.90 11.04 -7.25
C ALA A 163 -14.27 11.54 -7.74
N HIS A 164 -14.31 12.20 -8.90
CA HIS A 164 -15.53 12.82 -9.45
C HIS A 164 -15.84 12.42 -10.89
N VAL A 165 -15.10 11.48 -11.48
CA VAL A 165 -15.30 11.10 -12.86
C VAL A 165 -16.30 9.95 -13.00
N GLN A 166 -16.96 9.91 -14.15
CA GLN A 166 -17.83 8.78 -14.50
C GLN A 166 -16.99 7.50 -14.63
N GLU A 167 -17.65 6.35 -14.50
CA GLU A 167 -17.03 5.09 -14.83
C GLU A 167 -16.44 5.12 -16.24
N ASN A 168 -15.34 4.41 -16.44
CA ASN A 168 -14.64 4.33 -17.71
C ASN A 168 -14.02 5.63 -18.22
N HIS A 169 -13.75 6.59 -17.32
CA HIS A 169 -13.06 7.82 -17.69
C HIS A 169 -11.67 7.52 -18.29
N PRO A 170 -11.28 8.17 -19.41
CA PRO A 170 -10.03 7.88 -20.11
C PRO A 170 -8.76 7.95 -19.26
N SER A 171 -8.80 8.69 -18.15
CA SER A 171 -7.67 8.80 -17.22
C SER A 171 -7.28 7.48 -16.58
N ILE A 172 -8.20 6.53 -16.41
CA ILE A 172 -7.88 5.20 -15.89
C ILE A 172 -7.11 4.40 -16.95
N THR A 173 -7.58 4.39 -18.20
CA THR A 173 -6.87 3.72 -19.31
C THR A 173 -5.48 4.30 -19.53
N ASP A 174 -5.36 5.63 -19.55
CA ASP A 174 -4.07 6.29 -19.72
C ASP A 174 -3.10 5.97 -18.58
N PHE A 175 -3.59 5.99 -17.34
CA PHE A 175 -2.80 5.62 -16.17
C PHE A 175 -2.34 4.15 -16.24
N ASN A 176 -3.24 3.25 -16.62
CA ASN A 176 -2.92 1.83 -16.78
C ASN A 176 -1.87 1.60 -17.86
N ASN A 177 -1.89 2.36 -18.96
CA ASN A 177 -0.86 2.27 -19.99
C ASN A 177 0.52 2.67 -19.44
N ILE A 178 0.58 3.65 -18.54
CA ILE A 178 1.81 4.00 -17.81
C ILE A 178 2.24 2.82 -16.94
N VAL A 179 1.33 2.25 -16.13
CA VAL A 179 1.65 1.08 -15.29
C VAL A 179 2.20 -0.07 -16.13
N LEU A 180 1.54 -0.42 -17.24
CA LEU A 180 1.95 -1.54 -18.11
C LEU A 180 3.29 -1.29 -18.82
N LYS A 181 3.70 -0.03 -19.00
CA LYS A 181 5.02 0.32 -19.54
C LYS A 181 6.15 -0.06 -18.57
N TYR A 182 5.91 -0.01 -17.25
CA TYR A 182 6.93 -0.19 -16.21
C TYR A 182 6.74 -1.44 -15.35
N ALA A 183 5.58 -2.07 -15.37
CA ALA A 183 5.29 -3.32 -14.66
C ALA A 183 5.19 -4.48 -15.66
N GLY A 184 5.87 -5.57 -15.39
CA GLY A 184 5.72 -6.80 -16.16
C GLY A 184 6.61 -7.92 -15.67
N LEU A 185 6.55 -9.08 -16.33
CA LEU A 185 7.36 -10.24 -15.96
C LEU A 185 8.87 -9.97 -16.03
N LYS A 186 9.32 -9.03 -16.89
CA LYS A 186 10.74 -8.64 -17.02
C LYS A 186 11.35 -8.23 -15.68
N ASN A 187 10.59 -7.53 -14.85
CA ASN A 187 11.10 -6.86 -13.66
C ASN A 187 10.30 -7.14 -12.38
N LEU A 188 9.31 -8.03 -12.44
CA LEU A 188 8.62 -8.56 -11.26
C LEU A 188 9.62 -9.29 -10.34
N SER A 189 9.85 -8.77 -9.15
CA SER A 189 10.85 -9.28 -8.20
C SER A 189 10.25 -9.99 -6.99
N ARG A 190 9.04 -9.61 -6.58
CA ARG A 190 8.40 -10.12 -5.36
C ARG A 190 6.88 -10.09 -5.45
N VAL A 191 6.25 -11.02 -4.74
CA VAL A 191 4.82 -11.05 -4.46
C VAL A 191 4.61 -11.28 -2.96
N THR A 192 3.70 -10.55 -2.33
CA THR A 192 3.25 -10.85 -0.95
C THR A 192 1.75 -11.10 -0.96
N ALA A 193 1.27 -11.95 -0.05
CA ALA A 193 -0.13 -12.31 0.05
C ALA A 193 -0.65 -12.06 1.48
N MET A 194 -1.86 -11.55 1.56
CA MET A 194 -2.70 -11.58 2.74
C MET A 194 -3.97 -12.35 2.37
N VAL A 195 -4.18 -13.51 2.98
CA VAL A 195 -5.28 -14.41 2.68
C VAL A 195 -6.23 -14.50 3.87
N LEU A 196 -7.53 -14.57 3.58
CA LEU A 196 -8.57 -14.78 4.57
C LEU A 196 -8.75 -16.27 4.82
N ARG A 197 -8.89 -16.67 6.09
CA ARG A 197 -9.05 -18.05 6.56
C ARG A 197 -10.11 -18.11 7.65
N GLY A 198 -10.44 -19.34 8.04
CA GLY A 198 -11.47 -19.59 9.05
C GLY A 198 -12.84 -19.11 8.56
N ALA A 199 -13.63 -18.58 9.48
CA ALA A 199 -14.95 -18.02 9.19
C ALA A 199 -14.86 -16.52 8.83
N GLY A 200 -13.71 -16.07 8.30
CA GLY A 200 -13.43 -14.65 8.06
C GLY A 200 -12.79 -13.94 9.25
N ASP A 201 -12.24 -14.68 10.21
CA ASP A 201 -11.69 -14.19 11.48
C ASP A 201 -10.17 -14.40 11.60
N MET A 202 -9.54 -14.94 10.55
CA MET A 202 -8.11 -15.22 10.51
C MET A 202 -7.49 -14.72 9.21
N TRP A 203 -6.44 -13.91 9.32
CA TRP A 203 -5.66 -13.41 8.20
C TRP A 203 -4.27 -14.02 8.23
N ALA A 204 -3.90 -14.74 7.17
CA ALA A 204 -2.56 -15.29 7.03
C ALA A 204 -1.76 -14.49 5.99
N PHE A 205 -0.50 -14.26 6.30
CA PHE A 205 0.44 -13.49 5.52
C PHE A 205 1.57 -14.38 5.04
N GLY A 206 2.03 -14.13 3.81
CA GLY A 206 3.18 -14.80 3.22
C GLY A 206 3.88 -13.92 2.20
N GLY A 207 5.16 -14.18 1.97
CA GLY A 207 5.99 -13.43 1.04
C GLY A 207 6.80 -14.35 0.14
N PHE A 208 6.93 -13.97 -1.14
CA PHE A 208 7.55 -14.76 -2.18
C PHE A 208 8.50 -13.89 -3.03
N ASP A 209 9.77 -14.28 -3.12
CA ASP A 209 10.67 -13.74 -4.15
C ASP A 209 10.41 -14.44 -5.49
N VAL A 210 10.57 -13.72 -6.60
CA VAL A 210 10.53 -14.28 -7.95
C VAL A 210 11.95 -14.64 -8.38
N LYS A 211 12.26 -15.95 -8.41
CA LYS A 211 13.60 -16.45 -8.77
C LYS A 211 13.47 -17.54 -9.83
N GLY A 212 14.17 -17.37 -10.95
CA GLY A 212 14.11 -18.32 -12.08
C GLY A 212 12.69 -18.53 -12.61
N GLY A 213 11.86 -17.48 -12.59
CA GLY A 213 10.46 -17.53 -13.04
C GLY A 213 9.51 -18.33 -12.14
N LYS A 214 9.91 -18.63 -10.90
CA LYS A 214 9.11 -19.32 -9.87
C LYS A 214 9.01 -18.46 -8.60
N LEU A 215 7.94 -18.67 -7.83
CA LEU A 215 7.80 -18.10 -6.49
C LEU A 215 8.59 -18.94 -5.47
N GLN A 216 9.40 -18.26 -4.65
CA GLN A 216 10.10 -18.87 -3.52
C GLN A 216 9.75 -18.11 -2.25
N MET A 217 9.21 -18.82 -1.25
CA MET A 217 8.89 -18.18 0.03
C MET A 217 10.15 -17.61 0.71
N PHE A 218 10.01 -16.45 1.33
CA PHE A 218 11.04 -15.87 2.19
C PHE A 218 10.59 -15.82 3.65
N LYS A 219 11.56 -15.74 4.57
CA LYS A 219 11.29 -15.63 6.01
C LYS A 219 10.72 -14.25 6.34
N ILE A 220 9.62 -14.21 7.08
CA ILE A 220 9.05 -12.94 7.57
C ILE A 220 9.96 -12.38 8.66
N HIS A 221 10.30 -11.10 8.56
CA HIS A 221 11.12 -10.39 9.53
C HIS A 221 10.55 -10.51 10.95
N ARG A 222 11.43 -10.51 11.95
CA ARG A 222 11.09 -10.72 13.37
C ARG A 222 10.41 -12.06 13.69
N THR A 223 10.41 -13.01 12.75
CA THR A 223 9.92 -14.38 12.98
C THR A 223 10.94 -15.42 12.52
N ASP A 224 10.71 -16.68 12.88
CA ASP A 224 11.43 -17.87 12.40
C ASP A 224 10.68 -18.58 11.26
N ARG A 225 9.57 -18.00 10.74
CA ARG A 225 8.67 -18.63 9.77
C ARG A 225 8.56 -17.82 8.48
N ALA A 226 8.09 -18.48 7.42
CA ALA A 226 7.76 -17.85 6.14
C ALA A 226 6.29 -17.39 6.03
N ALA A 227 5.50 -17.68 7.07
CA ALA A 227 4.11 -17.29 7.17
C ALA A 227 3.80 -16.81 8.59
N GLN A 228 2.88 -15.86 8.69
CA GLN A 228 2.40 -15.29 9.95
C GLN A 228 0.90 -15.09 9.88
N ALA A 229 0.19 -15.25 10.98
CA ALA A 229 -1.25 -15.13 11.04
C ALA A 229 -1.68 -14.14 12.13
N PHE A 230 -2.78 -13.47 11.86
CA PHE A 230 -3.54 -12.66 12.79
C PHE A 230 -4.93 -13.29 12.96
N ILE A 231 -5.43 -13.39 14.18
CA ILE A 231 -6.78 -13.85 14.49
C ILE A 231 -7.49 -12.74 15.26
N ASN A 232 -8.77 -12.49 14.95
CA ASN A 232 -9.64 -11.66 15.76
C ASN A 232 -11.11 -12.05 15.56
N ARG A 233 -11.75 -12.50 16.63
CA ARG A 233 -13.12 -13.05 16.63
C ARG A 233 -14.19 -12.08 17.11
N ALA A 234 -13.82 -10.82 17.34
CA ALA A 234 -14.73 -9.83 17.89
C ALA A 234 -15.98 -9.62 17.03
N VAL A 235 -17.14 -9.74 17.66
CA VAL A 235 -18.45 -9.39 17.09
C VAL A 235 -19.23 -8.58 18.14
N PRO A 236 -19.47 -7.26 17.93
CA PRO A 236 -19.00 -6.45 16.81
C PRO A 236 -17.47 -6.27 16.81
N ALA A 237 -16.89 -5.97 15.64
CA ALA A 237 -15.45 -5.82 15.43
C ALA A 237 -14.89 -4.46 15.90
N ASP A 238 -15.25 -4.05 17.12
CA ASP A 238 -14.83 -2.79 17.75
C ASP A 238 -13.82 -3.00 18.90
N HIS A 239 -13.37 -4.24 19.09
CA HIS A 239 -12.38 -4.69 20.05
C HIS A 239 -11.62 -5.90 19.49
N PHE A 240 -10.61 -6.37 20.21
CA PHE A 240 -9.97 -7.65 19.95
C PHE A 240 -10.49 -8.69 20.94
N ASP A 241 -11.04 -9.78 20.41
CA ASP A 241 -11.49 -10.95 21.18
C ASP A 241 -10.86 -12.22 20.64
N GLN A 242 -10.36 -13.05 21.55
CA GLN A 242 -9.55 -14.25 21.27
C GLN A 242 -8.48 -13.99 20.20
N GLY A 243 -7.88 -12.80 20.23
CA GLY A 243 -6.97 -12.37 19.21
C GLY A 243 -5.61 -13.05 19.35
N MET A 244 -4.88 -13.15 18.25
CA MET A 244 -3.58 -13.80 18.26
C MET A 244 -2.71 -13.28 17.11
N ILE A 245 -1.41 -13.18 17.37
CA ILE A 245 -0.38 -13.03 16.35
C ILE A 245 0.51 -14.28 16.42
N SER A 246 0.61 -15.04 15.32
CA SER A 246 1.30 -16.33 15.31
C SER A 246 2.13 -16.55 14.03
N PRO A 247 3.45 -16.80 14.12
CA PRO A 247 4.25 -16.70 15.34
C PRO A 247 4.26 -15.25 15.88
N ALA A 248 4.42 -15.13 17.19
CA ALA A 248 4.60 -13.82 17.82
C ALA A 248 5.92 -13.20 17.32
N PRO A 249 5.93 -11.90 16.96
CA PRO A 249 7.15 -11.23 16.51
C PRO A 249 8.13 -11.05 17.67
N ALA A 250 9.42 -11.20 17.38
CA ALA A 250 10.52 -10.93 18.30
C ALA A 250 10.76 -9.42 18.49
N GLY A 251 11.42 -9.04 19.58
CA GLY A 251 11.75 -7.64 19.92
C GLY A 251 10.67 -6.93 20.75
N ASP A 252 10.95 -5.68 21.12
CA ASP A 252 10.14 -4.95 22.11
C ASP A 252 8.93 -4.18 21.53
N ASP A 253 9.03 -3.75 20.28
CA ASP A 253 7.96 -3.02 19.58
C ASP A 253 6.85 -4.00 19.13
N THR A 254 6.01 -4.42 20.06
CA THR A 254 4.89 -5.35 19.83
C THR A 254 3.57 -4.77 20.35
N ILE A 255 2.47 -5.28 19.79
CA ILE A 255 1.07 -4.93 20.14
C ILE A 255 0.29 -6.17 20.61
N ASN A 256 1.01 -7.21 21.02
CA ASN A 256 0.46 -8.53 21.26
C ASN A 256 -0.53 -8.53 22.44
N LYS A 257 -0.30 -7.72 23.47
CA LYS A 257 -1.13 -7.73 24.69
C LYS A 257 -2.47 -7.05 24.47
N ILE A 258 -2.52 -5.98 23.69
CA ILE A 258 -3.75 -5.36 23.18
C ILE A 258 -4.49 -6.35 22.29
N VAL A 259 -3.78 -6.98 21.35
CA VAL A 259 -4.41 -7.89 20.38
C VAL A 259 -5.00 -9.14 21.02
N VAL A 260 -4.37 -9.72 22.07
CA VAL A 260 -4.82 -11.02 22.59
C VAL A 260 -6.23 -10.98 23.16
N ASN A 261 -6.53 -10.02 24.04
CA ASN A 261 -7.87 -9.82 24.55
C ASN A 261 -8.00 -8.41 25.13
N SER A 262 -8.34 -7.47 24.26
CA SER A 262 -8.42 -6.06 24.61
C SER A 262 -9.51 -5.74 25.64
N ALA A 263 -10.59 -6.55 25.70
CA ALA A 263 -11.68 -6.36 26.65
C ALA A 263 -11.23 -6.57 28.12
N ASN A 264 -10.15 -7.32 28.33
CA ASN A 264 -9.58 -7.54 29.66
C ASN A 264 -8.63 -6.41 30.12
N LEU A 265 -8.33 -5.43 29.25
CA LEU A 265 -7.42 -4.33 29.56
C LEU A 265 -8.18 -3.16 30.21
N GLN A 266 -8.42 -3.30 31.51
CA GLN A 266 -9.19 -2.37 32.34
C GLN A 266 -8.27 -1.39 33.08
N THR A 267 -8.85 -0.59 33.97
CA THR A 267 -8.08 0.28 34.88
C THR A 267 -7.03 -0.54 35.65
N GLY A 268 -5.80 -0.04 35.74
CA GLY A 268 -4.63 -0.75 36.27
C GLY A 268 -3.69 -1.30 35.18
N ASN A 269 -4.07 -1.22 33.90
CA ASN A 269 -3.23 -1.63 32.76
C ASN A 269 -2.65 -0.44 31.97
N GLU A 270 -2.65 0.76 32.53
CA GLU A 270 -2.31 2.00 31.81
C GLU A 270 -0.89 1.97 31.24
N GLU A 271 0.09 1.53 32.03
CA GLU A 271 1.48 1.46 31.60
C GLU A 271 1.68 0.47 30.44
N LEU A 272 1.02 -0.69 30.51
CA LEU A 272 1.04 -1.70 29.47
C LEU A 272 0.45 -1.15 28.16
N ILE A 273 -0.73 -0.53 28.24
CA ILE A 273 -1.40 0.05 27.06
C ILE A 273 -0.54 1.18 26.47
N ARG A 274 0.01 2.07 27.30
CA ARG A 274 0.92 3.13 26.85
C ARG A 274 2.15 2.56 26.14
N LYS A 275 2.75 1.49 26.67
CA LYS A 275 3.89 0.81 26.03
C LYS A 275 3.53 0.28 24.64
N GLU A 276 2.39 -0.38 24.48
CA GLU A 276 2.01 -0.95 23.17
C GLU A 276 1.50 0.12 22.18
N VAL A 277 0.89 1.21 22.67
CA VAL A 277 0.57 2.38 21.84
C VAL A 277 1.84 3.08 21.35
N PHE A 278 2.86 3.19 22.21
CA PHE A 278 4.17 3.69 21.81
C PHE A 278 4.82 2.80 20.74
N ALA A 279 4.76 1.48 20.91
CA ALA A 279 5.21 0.53 19.89
C ALA A 279 4.44 0.68 18.58
N ALA A 280 3.10 0.84 18.61
CA ALA A 280 2.27 1.05 17.43
C ALA A 280 2.71 2.30 16.64
N TYR A 281 2.96 3.43 17.31
CA TYR A 281 3.48 4.64 16.66
C TYR A 281 4.83 4.39 15.98
N ARG A 282 5.73 3.65 16.65
CA ARG A 282 7.04 3.31 16.09
C ARG A 282 6.91 2.39 14.88
N ILE A 283 6.05 1.36 14.95
CA ILE A 283 5.74 0.45 13.84
C ILE A 283 5.23 1.21 12.62
N GLU A 284 4.43 2.26 12.80
CA GLU A 284 3.93 3.09 11.70
C GLU A 284 4.94 4.12 11.17
N ASN A 285 6.06 4.33 11.86
CA ASN A 285 7.05 5.32 11.50
C ASN A 285 8.08 4.75 10.50
N PRO A 286 8.09 5.21 9.23
CA PRO A 286 8.96 4.68 8.19
C PRO A 286 10.46 4.93 8.44
N LYS A 287 10.81 5.83 9.37
CA LYS A 287 12.22 6.06 9.78
C LYS A 287 12.72 5.02 10.77
N ILE A 288 11.83 4.24 11.36
CA ILE A 288 12.15 3.20 12.35
C ILE A 288 11.96 1.82 11.73
N PHE A 289 10.79 1.59 11.13
CA PHE A 289 10.42 0.29 10.57
C PHE A 289 9.95 0.38 9.12
N HIS A 290 10.38 -0.58 8.31
CA HIS A 290 10.08 -0.76 6.90
C HIS A 290 9.71 -2.23 6.62
N ALA A 291 9.28 -2.53 5.39
CA ALA A 291 8.88 -3.89 5.01
C ALA A 291 9.99 -4.94 5.21
N GLU A 292 11.26 -4.56 5.06
CA GLU A 292 12.41 -5.46 5.29
C GLU A 292 12.90 -5.54 6.76
N ASN A 293 12.19 -4.99 7.75
CA ASN A 293 12.56 -5.20 9.17
C ASN A 293 11.35 -5.35 10.11
N MET A 294 10.13 -5.25 9.59
CA MET A 294 8.88 -5.42 10.32
C MET A 294 8.17 -6.71 9.90
N ASP A 295 7.52 -7.37 10.85
CA ASP A 295 6.65 -8.50 10.55
C ASP A 295 5.34 -8.05 9.90
N CYS A 296 4.71 -8.93 9.12
CA CYS A 296 3.53 -8.58 8.35
C CYS A 296 2.36 -8.17 9.25
N VAL A 297 2.10 -8.90 10.33
CA VAL A 297 0.94 -8.64 11.18
C VAL A 297 1.06 -7.31 11.91
N SER A 298 2.20 -7.04 12.58
CA SER A 298 2.40 -5.76 13.26
C SER A 298 2.25 -4.57 12.31
N CYS A 299 2.79 -4.68 11.08
CA CYS A 299 2.66 -3.65 10.05
C CYS A 299 1.19 -3.36 9.67
N HIS A 300 0.32 -4.36 9.74
CA HIS A 300 -1.09 -4.27 9.35
C HIS A 300 -2.05 -3.96 10.51
N VAL A 301 -1.67 -4.24 11.76
CA VAL A 301 -2.55 -4.16 12.95
C VAL A 301 -2.21 -2.99 13.87
N ALA A 302 -1.03 -2.37 13.75
CA ALA A 302 -0.61 -1.27 14.63
C ALA A 302 -1.65 -0.13 14.74
N GLN A 303 -2.21 0.31 13.61
CA GLN A 303 -3.22 1.37 13.61
C GLN A 303 -4.47 0.96 14.38
N THR A 304 -5.01 -0.23 14.09
CA THR A 304 -6.26 -0.67 14.74
C THR A 304 -6.07 -0.89 16.24
N ALA A 305 -4.90 -1.38 16.65
CA ALA A 305 -4.54 -1.50 18.07
C ALA A 305 -4.47 -0.14 18.77
N ARG A 306 -3.84 0.86 18.15
CA ARG A 306 -3.77 2.22 18.68
C ARG A 306 -5.15 2.89 18.73
N ASP A 307 -5.90 2.81 17.64
CA ASP A 307 -7.21 3.46 17.53
C ASP A 307 -8.22 2.85 18.50
N TRP A 308 -8.11 1.54 18.76
CA TRP A 308 -8.84 0.89 19.86
C TRP A 308 -8.50 1.52 21.20
N ALA A 309 -7.21 1.68 21.53
CA ALA A 309 -6.77 2.26 22.79
C ALA A 309 -7.29 3.69 22.98
N PHE A 310 -7.24 4.53 21.95
CA PHE A 310 -7.77 5.90 22.02
C PHE A 310 -9.28 5.96 22.24
N LYS A 311 -10.03 5.03 21.64
CA LYS A 311 -11.50 5.00 21.75
C LYS A 311 -11.98 4.39 23.05
N LYS A 312 -11.35 3.30 23.49
CA LYS A 312 -11.82 2.49 24.62
C LYS A 312 -11.13 2.86 25.93
N ARG A 313 -9.96 3.51 25.88
CA ARG A 313 -9.15 3.91 27.04
C ARG A 313 -8.80 5.40 26.99
N ALA A 314 -9.83 6.22 26.87
CA ALA A 314 -9.73 7.69 26.88
C ALA A 314 -9.29 8.27 28.23
N ASP A 315 -9.27 7.44 29.29
CA ASP A 315 -8.73 7.75 30.61
C ASP A 315 -7.20 7.88 30.63
N ILE A 316 -6.53 7.34 29.61
CA ILE A 316 -5.07 7.41 29.47
C ILE A 316 -4.71 8.64 28.63
N ASN A 317 -3.79 9.47 29.14
CA ASN A 317 -3.19 10.54 28.34
C ASN A 317 -2.17 9.93 27.37
N TYR A 318 -2.31 10.19 26.07
CA TYR A 318 -1.39 9.72 25.03
C TYR A 318 -0.61 10.86 24.35
N THR A 319 -0.79 12.10 24.81
CA THR A 319 -0.25 13.30 24.15
C THR A 319 1.27 13.25 24.05
N ASP A 320 1.94 12.81 25.11
CA ASP A 320 3.39 12.67 25.16
C ASP A 320 3.89 11.60 24.17
N LEU A 321 3.17 10.48 24.03
CA LEU A 321 3.51 9.42 23.09
C LEU A 321 3.33 9.89 21.64
N PHE A 322 2.25 10.62 21.35
CA PHE A 322 2.06 11.23 20.04
C PHE A 322 3.20 12.19 19.71
N GLN A 323 3.57 13.09 20.62
CA GLN A 323 4.64 14.05 20.39
C GLN A 323 6.02 13.40 20.19
N THR A 324 6.29 12.30 20.88
CA THR A 324 7.63 11.68 20.90
C THR A 324 7.82 10.55 19.88
N ALA A 325 6.77 9.81 19.55
CA ALA A 325 6.89 8.59 18.74
C ALA A 325 6.17 8.67 17.39
N SER A 326 5.13 9.51 17.25
CA SER A 326 4.41 9.60 15.99
C SER A 326 5.31 10.17 14.89
N TYR A 327 5.16 9.63 13.70
CA TYR A 327 5.75 10.25 12.53
C TYR A 327 4.98 11.53 12.19
N GLN A 328 5.71 12.62 11.95
CA GLN A 328 5.14 13.92 11.60
C GLN A 328 5.87 14.48 10.38
N ASN A 329 5.09 15.08 9.48
CA ASN A 329 5.63 15.83 8.34
C ASN A 329 4.69 17.00 8.03
N ALA A 330 5.12 18.22 8.35
CA ALA A 330 4.30 19.42 8.21
C ALA A 330 4.10 19.88 6.75
N LYS A 331 4.83 19.29 5.79
CA LYS A 331 4.69 19.63 4.37
C LYS A 331 3.44 19.02 3.73
N TYR A 332 2.91 17.96 4.34
CA TYR A 332 1.83 17.15 3.78
C TYR A 332 0.65 17.08 4.73
N ASN A 333 -0.54 16.82 4.17
CA ASN A 333 -1.72 16.58 4.98
C ASN A 333 -1.75 15.13 5.48
N MET A 334 -1.31 14.93 6.73
CA MET A 334 -1.18 13.62 7.35
C MET A 334 -2.51 13.02 7.86
N GLN A 335 -3.65 13.66 7.58
CA GLN A 335 -4.97 13.19 8.03
C GLN A 335 -5.34 11.85 7.39
N ASN A 336 -5.75 10.89 8.23
CA ASN A 336 -6.36 9.65 7.77
C ASN A 336 -7.87 9.83 7.56
N VAL A 337 -8.33 9.68 6.33
CA VAL A 337 -9.74 9.86 5.92
C VAL A 337 -10.52 8.54 5.81
N THR A 338 -9.95 7.43 6.28
CA THR A 338 -10.63 6.13 6.32
C THR A 338 -11.89 6.22 7.18
N PRO A 339 -13.09 5.82 6.70
CA PRO A 339 -14.34 6.00 7.44
C PRO A 339 -14.49 5.04 8.63
N ILE A 340 -13.82 3.88 8.60
CA ILE A 340 -13.97 2.79 9.57
C ILE A 340 -12.68 2.48 10.34
N LEU A 341 -11.96 3.51 10.76
CA LEU A 341 -10.68 3.38 11.48
C LEU A 341 -10.74 2.52 12.76
N GLY A 342 -11.88 2.50 13.44
CA GLY A 342 -12.06 1.72 14.67
C GLY A 342 -12.38 0.23 14.46
N HIS A 343 -12.50 -0.22 13.21
CA HIS A 343 -12.85 -1.60 12.93
C HIS A 343 -11.59 -2.47 13.11
N THR A 344 -11.54 -3.28 14.17
CA THR A 344 -10.33 -4.03 14.56
C THR A 344 -9.96 -5.16 13.60
N GLN A 345 -10.88 -5.53 12.71
CA GLN A 345 -10.63 -6.46 11.60
C GLN A 345 -10.28 -5.76 10.28
N ASN A 346 -10.33 -4.41 10.21
CA ASN A 346 -9.85 -3.68 9.04
C ASN A 346 -8.31 -3.54 9.11
N ILE A 347 -7.62 -4.61 8.74
CA ILE A 347 -6.16 -4.67 8.76
C ILE A 347 -5.53 -4.30 7.41
N ARG A 348 -6.25 -3.54 6.58
CA ARG A 348 -5.79 -3.14 5.25
C ARG A 348 -4.82 -1.99 5.34
N ALA A 349 -3.68 -2.14 4.65
CA ALA A 349 -2.70 -1.07 4.54
C ALA A 349 -3.14 -0.02 3.51
N PHE A 350 -3.48 -0.43 2.28
CA PHE A 350 -3.88 0.49 1.21
C PHE A 350 -4.82 -0.22 0.24
N GLY A 351 -6.06 0.25 0.10
CA GLY A 351 -7.06 -0.37 -0.77
C GLY A 351 -8.47 -0.16 -0.23
N TYR A 352 -9.26 -1.23 -0.21
CA TYR A 352 -10.63 -1.22 0.30
C TYR A 352 -10.85 -2.35 1.31
N PHE A 353 -11.73 -2.08 2.27
CA PHE A 353 -12.33 -3.08 3.14
C PHE A 353 -13.83 -3.11 2.84
N ILE A 354 -14.27 -4.18 2.18
CA ILE A 354 -15.57 -4.27 1.52
C ILE A 354 -15.70 -3.13 0.49
N GLU A 355 -16.44 -2.08 0.81
CA GLU A 355 -16.73 -0.97 -0.09
C GLU A 355 -16.12 0.36 0.38
N ASN A 356 -15.47 0.33 1.54
CA ASN A 356 -14.89 1.49 2.20
C ASN A 356 -13.41 1.59 1.86
N VAL A 357 -12.95 2.79 1.53
CA VAL A 357 -11.52 3.10 1.44
C VAL A 357 -10.86 2.71 2.76
N ALA A 358 -9.73 2.02 2.67
CA ALA A 358 -8.92 1.63 3.82
C ALA A 358 -7.45 2.01 3.58
N ILE A 359 -7.00 3.02 4.30
CA ILE A 359 -5.65 3.57 4.23
C ILE A 359 -5.10 3.55 5.65
N SER A 360 -4.00 2.83 5.89
CA SER A 360 -3.34 2.85 7.19
C SER A 360 -2.46 4.09 7.32
N GLN A 361 -2.28 4.56 8.56
CA GLN A 361 -1.44 5.71 8.89
C GLN A 361 -0.01 5.48 8.43
N ARG A 362 0.46 4.24 8.50
CA ARG A 362 1.75 3.84 7.96
C ARG A 362 1.89 4.15 6.47
N VAL A 363 0.88 3.88 5.65
CA VAL A 363 0.93 4.20 4.22
C VAL A 363 0.97 5.70 3.98
N ILE A 364 0.23 6.49 4.77
CA ILE A 364 0.31 7.96 4.73
C ILE A 364 1.73 8.44 5.09
N ASN A 365 2.32 7.89 6.15
CA ASN A 365 3.67 8.22 6.60
C ASN A 365 4.73 7.85 5.54
N GLU A 366 4.64 6.65 4.97
CA GLU A 366 5.54 6.20 3.90
C GLU A 366 5.38 7.06 2.63
N SER A 367 4.14 7.44 2.25
CA SER A 367 3.89 8.36 1.14
C SER A 367 4.54 9.72 1.34
N ALA A 368 4.53 10.27 2.56
CA ALA A 368 5.17 11.54 2.86
C ALA A 368 6.69 11.47 2.65
N GLU A 369 7.35 10.41 3.14
CA GLU A 369 8.80 10.22 2.92
C GLU A 369 9.14 10.01 1.44
N VAL A 370 8.33 9.24 0.72
CA VAL A 370 8.49 9.02 -0.71
C VAL A 370 8.37 10.34 -1.49
N ALA A 371 7.34 11.13 -1.22
CA ALA A 371 7.12 12.42 -1.87
C ALA A 371 8.28 13.38 -1.57
N ASP A 372 8.77 13.42 -0.34
CA ASP A 372 9.93 14.23 0.04
C ASP A 372 11.19 13.86 -0.76
N ILE A 373 11.48 12.56 -0.88
CA ILE A 373 12.65 12.06 -1.62
C ILE A 373 12.52 12.39 -3.12
N ILE A 374 11.34 12.19 -3.70
CA ILE A 374 11.12 12.53 -5.12
C ILE A 374 11.29 14.04 -5.34
N ASN A 375 10.72 14.89 -4.47
CA ASN A 375 10.87 16.34 -4.59
C ASN A 375 12.33 16.78 -4.47
N GLN A 376 13.12 16.17 -3.58
CA GLN A 376 14.56 16.42 -3.47
C GLN A 376 15.31 15.98 -4.74
N PHE A 377 15.03 14.76 -5.21
CA PHE A 377 15.66 14.17 -6.38
C PHE A 377 15.40 14.96 -7.66
N VAL A 378 14.15 15.37 -7.88
CA VAL A 378 13.74 16.17 -9.04
C VAL A 378 14.29 17.59 -8.95
N SER A 379 14.40 18.17 -7.75
CA SER A 379 15.00 19.50 -7.57
C SER A 379 16.51 19.50 -7.84
N ALA A 380 17.22 18.42 -7.49
CA ALA A 380 18.67 18.31 -7.71
C ALA A 380 19.06 18.13 -9.19
N GLN A 381 18.10 17.83 -10.08
CA GLN A 381 18.32 17.71 -11.52
C GLN A 381 18.08 19.02 -12.30
N ARG A 382 17.62 20.08 -11.62
CA ARG A 382 17.51 21.43 -12.17
C ARG A 382 18.77 22.21 -11.88
#